data_AF-A0A2V8RCF8-F1
#
_entry.id   AF-A0A2V8RCF8-F1
#
_cell.length_a   1.000
_cell.length_b   1.000
_cell.length_c   1.000
_cell.angle_alpha   90.00
_cell.angle_beta   90.00
_cell.angle_gamma   90.00
#
_symmetry.space_group_name_H-M   'P 1'
#
loop_
_entity.id
_entity.type
_entity.pdbx_description
1 polymer ?
#
loop_
_entity_poly.entity_id
_entity_poly.type
_entity_poly.pdbx_seq_one_letter_code
_entity_poly.pdbx_strand_id
1 'polypeptide(L)'
;MNQERELADSTALVFEPRRALASARRWALARRAELLCAALLAVASAQMLAVVARKSITIDEIVMIPAAYYHLAAGDFQLVNEHPPLSKIVAAVPLLFLQPDEARPEQINDPPDSPKAKWAYQERFWENNPGLFEPLSFWPRVPMIALTIALGLVVFIFARELFGARAAVLAVALYSLEPTVLAHGRVVQTDIPAAFGYLLLFFALYRYNAAPAPRRALGLGVAAGVAILSKYSMLLAAPVLAAYLLVLLWRTPRSGRKRSTLFKHAALVTLAALLVVNAAYFFQHRPLVEADAQWIQKAFPSNAGAVMTAASALSYLLPTDFVIGVFFQIWHNGEGHSAGLLGMYSNTGWWYYFP
;
A
#
# COMPACT_ATOMS: atom_id res chain seq x y z
N MET A 1 0.14 -33.62 68.81
CA MET A 1 0.41 -32.16 68.84
C MET A 1 1.65 -31.77 68.00
N ASN A 2 1.94 -32.45 66.88
CA ASN A 2 3.07 -32.10 66.01
C ASN A 2 2.79 -32.24 64.49
N GLN A 3 1.60 -32.67 64.06
CA GLN A 3 1.24 -32.75 62.64
C GLN A 3 0.43 -31.55 62.12
N GLU A 4 -0.14 -30.75 63.02
CA GLU A 4 -0.94 -29.57 62.64
C GLU A 4 -0.10 -28.29 62.49
N ARG A 5 1.19 -28.33 62.82
CA ARG A 5 2.11 -27.18 62.66
C ARG A 5 2.89 -27.16 61.34
N GLU A 6 2.82 -28.20 60.52
CA GLU A 6 3.53 -28.26 59.22
C GLU A 6 2.70 -27.78 58.03
N LEU A 7 1.39 -27.55 58.21
CA LEU A 7 0.49 -27.07 57.14
C LEU A 7 0.46 -25.54 57.00
N ALA A 8 1.21 -24.81 57.83
CA ALA A 8 1.18 -23.36 57.89
C ALA A 8 2.28 -22.66 57.05
N ASP A 9 3.12 -23.39 56.30
CA ASP A 9 4.27 -22.78 55.61
C ASP A 9 4.51 -23.23 54.16
N SER A 10 3.48 -23.70 53.45
CA SER A 10 3.59 -23.85 51.99
C SER A 10 3.11 -22.59 51.28
N THR A 11 3.93 -21.53 51.32
CA THR A 11 3.85 -20.40 50.38
C THR A 11 4.29 -20.79 48.95
N ALA A 12 4.53 -22.08 48.71
CA ALA A 12 4.86 -22.63 47.41
C ALA A 12 3.62 -22.67 46.49
N LEU A 13 3.65 -21.85 45.44
CA LEU A 13 2.64 -21.85 44.38
C LEU A 13 2.78 -23.14 43.55
N VAL A 14 1.97 -24.17 43.86
CA VAL A 14 2.00 -25.45 43.16
C VAL A 14 1.24 -25.35 41.84
N PHE A 15 1.96 -25.34 40.72
CA PHE A 15 1.36 -25.39 39.39
C PHE A 15 0.97 -26.83 39.02
N GLU A 16 -0.32 -27.16 39.05
CA GLU A 16 -0.82 -28.45 38.56
C GLU A 16 -0.72 -28.52 37.02
N PRO A 17 0.15 -29.36 36.44
CA PRO A 17 0.37 -29.40 34.98
C PRO A 17 -0.91 -29.76 34.22
N ARG A 18 -1.77 -30.61 34.80
CA ARG A 18 -3.07 -31.00 34.22
C ARG A 18 -4.04 -29.83 34.11
N ARG A 19 -4.09 -28.94 35.13
CA ARG A 19 -4.93 -27.73 35.08
C ARG A 19 -4.39 -26.74 34.05
N ALA A 20 -3.07 -26.56 33.99
CA ALA A 20 -2.43 -25.72 32.99
C ALA A 20 -2.74 -26.19 31.56
N LEU A 21 -2.63 -27.50 31.29
CA LEU A 21 -2.95 -28.11 30.00
C LEU A 21 -4.44 -27.98 29.63
N ALA A 22 -5.35 -28.20 30.58
CA ALA A 22 -6.79 -28.03 30.34
C ALA A 22 -7.15 -26.57 30.02
N SER A 23 -6.55 -25.61 30.72
CA SER A 23 -6.72 -24.18 30.46
C SER A 23 -6.15 -23.78 29.10
N ALA A 24 -4.95 -24.26 28.74
CA ALA A 24 -4.35 -24.04 27.43
C ALA A 24 -5.22 -24.62 26.30
N ARG A 25 -5.75 -25.83 26.48
CA ARG A 25 -6.64 -26.48 25.51
C ARG A 25 -7.95 -25.70 25.32
N ARG A 26 -8.59 -25.25 26.40
CA ARG A 26 -9.80 -24.40 26.32
C ARG A 26 -9.52 -23.10 25.60
N TRP A 27 -8.40 -22.45 25.91
CA TRP A 27 -7.97 -21.23 25.25
C TRP A 27 -7.75 -21.43 23.75
N ALA A 28 -7.07 -22.52 23.36
CA ALA A 28 -6.80 -22.86 21.97
C ALA A 28 -8.09 -23.19 21.19
N LEU A 29 -9.01 -23.95 21.79
CA LEU A 29 -10.31 -24.24 21.18
C LEU A 29 -11.14 -22.97 20.98
N ALA A 30 -11.11 -22.04 21.94
CA ALA A 30 -11.80 -20.75 21.84
C ALA A 30 -11.22 -19.84 20.75
N ARG A 31 -9.94 -19.98 20.42
CA ARG A 31 -9.20 -19.16 19.43
C ARG A 31 -8.77 -19.94 18.18
N ARG A 32 -9.42 -21.07 17.91
CA ARG A 32 -9.00 -21.98 16.83
C ARG A 32 -8.91 -21.29 15.46
N ALA A 33 -9.79 -20.34 15.18
CA ALA A 33 -9.83 -19.67 13.89
C ALA A 33 -8.67 -18.69 13.73
N GLU A 34 -8.36 -17.97 14.81
CA GLU A 34 -7.23 -17.05 14.91
C GLU A 34 -5.91 -17.80 14.82
N LEU A 35 -5.79 -18.95 15.50
CA LEU A 35 -4.61 -19.81 15.43
C LEU A 35 -4.41 -20.40 14.03
N LEU A 36 -5.48 -20.85 13.37
CA LEU A 36 -5.40 -21.35 11.99
C LEU A 36 -5.02 -20.23 11.01
N CYS A 37 -5.60 -19.04 11.15
CA CYS A 37 -5.23 -17.86 10.37
C CYS A 37 -3.74 -17.54 10.55
N ALA A 38 -3.27 -17.45 11.80
CA ALA A 38 -1.87 -17.20 12.12
C ALA A 38 -0.93 -18.27 11.51
N ALA A 39 -1.31 -19.55 11.59
CA ALA A 39 -0.53 -20.63 11.00
C ALA A 39 -0.45 -20.53 9.47
N LEU A 40 -1.57 -20.29 8.79
CA LEU A 40 -1.62 -20.14 7.33
C LEU A 40 -0.74 -18.96 6.85
N LEU A 41 -0.88 -17.80 7.51
CA LEU A 41 -0.10 -16.60 7.18
C LEU A 41 1.38 -16.77 7.53
N ALA A 42 1.72 -17.49 8.60
CA ALA A 42 3.10 -17.80 8.95
C ALA A 42 3.76 -18.71 7.89
N VAL A 43 3.04 -19.73 7.40
CA VAL A 43 3.53 -20.59 6.32
C VAL A 43 3.71 -19.80 5.02
N ALA A 44 2.75 -18.95 4.65
CA ALA A 44 2.87 -18.08 3.48
C ALA A 44 4.07 -17.11 3.59
N SER A 45 4.27 -16.51 4.77
CA SER A 45 5.42 -15.65 5.06
C SER A 45 6.75 -16.41 4.94
N ALA A 46 6.86 -17.60 5.55
CA ALA A 46 8.05 -18.43 5.47
C ALA A 46 8.36 -18.86 4.03
N GLN A 47 7.34 -19.20 3.23
CA GLN A 47 7.48 -19.48 1.80
C GLN A 47 8.00 -18.27 1.03
N MET A 48 7.43 -17.09 1.23
CA MET A 48 7.87 -15.87 0.57
C MET A 48 9.32 -15.53 0.94
N LEU A 49 9.67 -15.57 2.24
CA LEU A 49 11.03 -15.33 2.75
C LEU A 49 12.05 -16.32 2.16
N ALA A 50 11.70 -17.61 2.11
CA ALA A 50 12.57 -18.63 1.54
C ALA A 50 12.83 -18.40 0.04
N VAL A 51 11.85 -17.85 -0.70
CA VAL A 51 12.01 -17.57 -2.13
C VAL A 51 12.78 -16.29 -2.40
N VAL A 52 12.53 -15.21 -1.66
CA VAL A 52 13.28 -13.94 -1.87
C VAL A 52 14.76 -14.08 -1.54
N ALA A 53 15.13 -15.03 -0.69
CA ALA A 53 16.52 -15.38 -0.40
C ALA A 53 17.21 -16.17 -1.53
N ARG A 54 16.46 -16.66 -2.53
CA ARG A 54 16.98 -17.56 -3.59
C ARG A 54 16.75 -17.02 -5.00
N LYS A 55 16.00 -15.93 -5.16
CA LYS A 55 15.65 -15.35 -6.46
C LYS A 55 16.15 -13.91 -6.57
N SER A 56 16.65 -13.58 -7.76
CA SER A 56 17.08 -12.23 -8.13
C SER A 56 15.89 -11.27 -8.24
N ILE A 57 16.18 -10.00 -8.47
CA ILE A 57 15.23 -8.89 -8.63
C ILE A 57 14.43 -8.97 -9.94
N THR A 58 13.22 -8.42 -9.91
CA THR A 58 12.38 -8.21 -11.09
C THR A 58 12.59 -6.83 -11.70
N ILE A 59 11.99 -6.59 -12.87
CA ILE A 59 12.12 -5.31 -13.58
C ILE A 59 11.61 -4.12 -12.76
N ASP A 60 10.49 -4.28 -12.04
CA ASP A 60 9.96 -3.22 -11.18
C ASP A 60 10.90 -2.92 -10.02
N GLU A 61 11.58 -3.94 -9.47
CA GLU A 61 12.48 -3.78 -8.33
C GLU A 61 13.78 -3.06 -8.70
N ILE A 62 14.24 -3.21 -9.95
CA ILE A 62 15.37 -2.44 -10.49
C ILE A 62 15.08 -0.94 -10.37
N VAL A 63 13.82 -0.53 -10.53
CA VAL A 63 13.40 0.88 -10.56
C VAL A 63 12.90 1.36 -9.19
N MET A 64 12.08 0.55 -8.53
CA MET A 64 11.38 0.93 -7.30
C MET A 64 12.29 0.94 -6.08
N ILE A 65 13.29 0.06 -5.98
CA ILE A 65 14.21 0.01 -4.82
C ILE A 65 15.12 1.26 -4.76
N PRO A 66 15.80 1.67 -5.85
CA PRO A 66 16.58 2.91 -5.83
C PRO A 66 15.70 4.13 -5.53
N ALA A 67 14.56 4.27 -6.21
CA ALA A 67 13.65 5.38 -5.98
C ALA A 67 13.08 5.41 -4.55
N ALA A 68 12.82 4.23 -3.96
CA ALA A 68 12.39 4.10 -2.58
C ALA A 68 13.40 4.70 -1.60
N TYR A 69 14.68 4.35 -1.75
CA TYR A 69 15.72 4.90 -0.91
C TYR A 69 15.84 6.42 -1.08
N TYR A 70 15.90 6.91 -2.31
CA TYR A 70 15.99 8.34 -2.61
C TYR A 70 14.83 9.15 -1.99
N HIS A 71 13.59 8.66 -2.15
CA HIS A 71 12.40 9.29 -1.59
C HIS A 71 12.48 9.45 -0.07
N LEU A 72 12.94 8.40 0.62
CA LEU A 72 12.97 8.39 2.08
C LEU A 72 14.21 9.07 2.66
N ALA A 73 15.38 8.92 2.03
CA ALA A 73 16.66 9.44 2.50
C ALA A 73 16.88 10.91 2.13
N ALA A 74 16.56 11.30 0.89
CA ALA A 74 16.68 12.69 0.44
C ALA A 74 15.41 13.52 0.70
N GLY A 75 14.28 12.85 0.96
CA GLY A 75 12.99 13.52 1.08
C GLY A 75 12.50 14.11 -0.23
N ASP A 76 13.01 13.64 -1.38
CA ASP A 76 12.67 14.15 -2.72
C ASP A 76 11.91 13.07 -3.51
N PHE A 77 10.70 13.43 -3.95
CA PHE A 77 9.74 12.52 -4.55
C PHE A 77 9.68 12.58 -6.08
N GLN A 78 10.55 13.37 -6.72
CA GLN A 78 10.54 13.57 -8.18
C GLN A 78 10.89 12.30 -8.96
N LEU A 79 11.83 11.53 -8.45
CA LEU A 79 12.32 10.32 -9.10
C LEU A 79 11.24 9.22 -9.14
N VAL A 80 10.94 8.67 -10.32
CA VAL A 80 9.91 7.62 -10.50
C VAL A 80 8.58 8.04 -9.84
N ASN A 81 8.15 9.29 -10.07
CA ASN A 81 6.88 9.81 -9.57
C ASN A 81 5.65 9.25 -10.33
N GLU A 82 5.86 8.32 -11.27
CA GLU A 82 4.81 7.56 -11.98
C GLU A 82 3.95 6.71 -11.04
N HIS A 83 4.42 6.48 -9.81
CA HIS A 83 3.70 5.77 -8.75
C HIS A 83 3.71 6.55 -7.44
N PRO A 84 2.59 6.54 -6.68
CA PRO A 84 2.57 7.16 -5.37
C PRO A 84 3.50 6.42 -4.37
N PRO A 85 3.84 7.04 -3.23
CA PRO A 85 5.06 6.67 -2.52
C PRO A 85 4.88 5.55 -1.48
N LEU A 86 3.67 5.03 -1.21
CA LEU A 86 3.47 4.08 -0.10
C LEU A 86 4.39 2.86 -0.21
N SER A 87 4.39 2.21 -1.37
CA SER A 87 5.21 1.01 -1.62
C SER A 87 6.69 1.31 -1.50
N LYS A 88 7.11 2.49 -1.99
CA LYS A 88 8.48 2.98 -1.93
C LYS A 88 8.92 3.24 -0.50
N ILE A 89 8.18 4.04 0.26
CA ILE A 89 8.49 4.37 1.65
C ILE A 89 8.59 3.11 2.50
N VAL A 90 7.63 2.19 2.37
CA VAL A 90 7.61 0.95 3.16
C VAL A 90 8.81 0.06 2.82
N ALA A 91 9.16 -0.07 1.54
CA ALA A 91 10.32 -0.84 1.09
C ALA A 91 11.66 -0.17 1.44
N ALA A 92 11.70 1.16 1.60
CA ALA A 92 12.90 1.92 1.88
C ALA A 92 13.38 1.84 3.34
N VAL A 93 12.51 1.49 4.29
CA VAL A 93 12.87 1.50 5.73
C VAL A 93 14.15 0.71 6.03
N PRO A 94 14.36 -0.52 5.51
CA PRO A 94 15.60 -1.24 5.73
C PRO A 94 16.82 -0.60 5.06
N LEU A 95 16.62 0.11 3.95
CA LEU A 95 17.69 0.77 3.19
C LEU A 95 18.34 1.90 3.99
N LEU A 96 17.59 2.55 4.89
CA LEU A 96 18.13 3.54 5.83
C LEU A 96 19.18 2.95 6.78
N PHE A 97 19.19 1.64 7.00
CA PHE A 97 20.22 0.97 7.82
C PHE A 97 21.35 0.40 6.97
N LEU A 98 21.06 0.02 5.72
CA LEU A 98 22.06 -0.50 4.78
C LEU A 98 22.95 0.60 4.20
N GLN A 99 22.44 1.83 4.10
CA GLN A 99 23.17 3.00 3.60
C GLN A 99 23.85 2.74 2.24
N PRO A 100 23.09 2.38 1.18
CA PRO A 100 23.66 2.21 -0.14
C PRO A 100 24.34 3.49 -0.64
N ASP A 101 25.39 3.32 -1.43
CA ASP A 101 26.11 4.42 -2.07
C ASP A 101 25.24 5.04 -3.17
N GLU A 102 24.87 6.29 -2.98
CA GLU A 102 23.90 6.97 -3.84
C GLU A 102 24.55 7.45 -5.14
N ALA A 103 23.77 7.51 -6.22
CA ALA A 103 24.25 8.06 -7.48
C ALA A 103 24.50 9.57 -7.35
N ARG A 104 25.73 10.03 -7.63
CA ARG A 104 26.05 11.46 -7.64
C ARG A 104 25.43 12.12 -8.87
N PRO A 105 24.98 13.39 -8.80
CA PRO A 105 24.42 14.10 -9.96
C PRO A 105 25.31 14.05 -11.22
N GLU A 106 26.62 14.15 -11.03
CA GLU A 106 27.63 14.07 -12.09
C GLU A 106 27.62 12.72 -12.86
N GLN A 107 27.13 11.65 -12.23
CA GLN A 107 27.11 10.29 -12.76
C GLN A 107 25.85 9.96 -13.58
N ILE A 108 24.85 10.85 -13.60
CA ILE A 108 23.52 10.65 -14.21
C ILE A 108 23.32 11.55 -15.43
N ASN A 109 24.34 12.32 -15.82
CA ASN A 109 24.30 13.31 -16.92
C ASN A 109 24.34 12.67 -18.33
N ASP A 110 23.52 11.66 -18.57
CA ASP A 110 23.29 11.14 -19.92
C ASP A 110 22.47 12.13 -20.75
N PRO A 111 22.67 12.20 -22.09
CA PRO A 111 21.90 13.09 -22.95
C PRO A 111 20.38 12.85 -22.81
N PRO A 112 19.54 13.90 -22.71
CA PRO A 112 18.11 13.79 -22.41
C PRO A 112 17.31 12.89 -23.36
N ASP A 113 17.74 12.76 -24.62
CA ASP A 113 17.08 11.95 -25.65
C ASP A 113 17.64 10.53 -25.77
N SER A 114 18.58 10.13 -24.91
CA SER A 114 19.13 8.77 -24.93
C SER A 114 18.19 7.78 -24.22
N PRO A 115 18.06 6.54 -24.73
CA PRO A 115 17.36 5.47 -24.00
C PRO A 115 17.92 5.23 -22.59
N LYS A 116 19.21 5.52 -22.40
CA LYS A 116 19.92 5.41 -21.11
C LYS A 116 19.46 6.43 -20.09
N ALA A 117 19.19 7.67 -20.49
CA ALA A 117 18.73 8.72 -19.57
C ALA A 117 17.46 8.34 -18.79
N LYS A 118 16.59 7.49 -19.37
CA LYS A 118 15.38 7.01 -18.70
C LYS A 118 15.68 6.07 -17.51
N TRP A 119 16.81 5.36 -17.52
CA TRP A 119 17.19 4.35 -16.53
C TRP A 119 18.56 4.64 -15.86
N ALA A 120 19.22 5.74 -16.23
CA ALA A 120 20.59 6.05 -15.85
C ALA A 120 20.78 6.12 -14.33
N TYR A 121 19.82 6.70 -13.62
CA TYR A 121 19.85 6.76 -12.17
C TYR A 121 19.81 5.35 -11.55
N GLN A 122 18.88 4.51 -11.99
CA GLN A 122 18.66 3.17 -11.46
C GLN A 122 19.86 2.27 -11.75
N GLU A 123 20.38 2.31 -12.99
CA GLU A 123 21.58 1.59 -13.40
C GLU A 123 22.78 2.01 -12.53
N ARG A 124 22.99 3.33 -12.36
CA ARG A 124 24.08 3.85 -11.53
C ARG A 124 23.97 3.43 -10.07
N PHE A 125 22.77 3.44 -9.50
CA PHE A 125 22.54 2.98 -8.13
C PHE A 125 23.00 1.53 -7.95
N TRP A 126 22.62 0.62 -8.86
CA TRP A 126 23.04 -0.78 -8.77
C TRP A 126 24.54 -0.96 -9.04
N GLU A 127 25.11 -0.22 -9.99
CA GLU A 127 26.55 -0.23 -10.31
C GLU A 127 27.42 0.27 -9.16
N ASN A 128 26.94 1.24 -8.38
CA ASN A 128 27.63 1.76 -7.20
C ASN A 128 27.59 0.78 -6.02
N ASN A 129 26.66 -0.18 -6.01
CA ASN A 129 26.39 -1.07 -4.88
C ASN A 129 26.61 -2.58 -5.15
N PRO A 130 27.70 -3.01 -5.83
CA PRO A 130 27.88 -4.42 -6.19
C PRO A 130 28.03 -5.33 -4.96
N GLY A 131 28.71 -4.85 -3.91
CA GLY A 131 28.90 -5.58 -2.66
C GLY A 131 27.65 -5.63 -1.76
N LEU A 132 26.63 -4.82 -2.05
CA LEU A 132 25.37 -4.76 -1.31
C LEU A 132 24.20 -5.31 -2.13
N PHE A 133 24.43 -5.88 -3.30
CA PHE A 133 23.35 -6.35 -4.19
C PHE A 133 22.38 -7.31 -3.48
N GLU A 134 22.89 -8.31 -2.77
CA GLU A 134 22.08 -9.29 -2.04
C GLU A 134 21.22 -8.65 -0.92
N PRO A 135 21.78 -7.88 0.04
CA PRO A 135 20.97 -7.23 1.07
C PRO A 135 20.01 -6.18 0.50
N LEU A 136 20.40 -5.42 -0.53
CA LEU A 136 19.51 -4.45 -1.20
C LEU A 136 18.38 -5.13 -1.97
N SER A 137 18.57 -6.36 -2.42
CA SER A 137 17.51 -7.17 -3.03
C SER A 137 16.58 -7.80 -1.98
N PHE A 138 17.13 -8.26 -0.85
CA PHE A 138 16.37 -9.03 0.15
C PHE A 138 15.55 -8.14 1.08
N TRP A 139 16.17 -7.15 1.71
CA TRP A 139 15.56 -6.44 2.83
C TRP A 139 14.35 -5.58 2.45
N PRO A 140 14.33 -4.86 1.31
CA PRO A 140 13.14 -4.11 0.87
C PRO A 140 11.89 -4.96 0.66
N ARG A 141 12.05 -6.26 0.41
CA ARG A 141 10.95 -7.21 0.23
C ARG A 141 10.32 -7.64 1.55
N VAL A 142 11.05 -7.56 2.67
CA VAL A 142 10.53 -7.97 3.99
C VAL A 142 9.32 -7.12 4.42
N PRO A 143 9.35 -5.77 4.33
CA PRO A 143 8.17 -4.94 4.53
C PRO A 143 7.01 -5.26 3.57
N MET A 144 7.30 -5.62 2.31
CA MET A 144 6.27 -6.01 1.35
C MET A 144 5.58 -7.32 1.75
N ILE A 145 6.35 -8.30 2.23
CA ILE A 145 5.81 -9.54 2.81
C ILE A 145 4.94 -9.21 4.02
N ALA A 146 5.38 -8.31 4.91
CA ALA A 146 4.60 -7.89 6.06
C ALA A 146 3.26 -7.24 5.64
N LEU A 147 3.26 -6.45 4.56
CA LEU A 147 2.03 -5.87 4.01
C LEU A 147 1.10 -6.92 3.40
N THR A 148 1.64 -7.95 2.75
CA THR A 148 0.89 -9.14 2.30
C THR A 148 0.23 -9.84 3.49
N ILE A 149 0.96 -10.05 4.59
CA ILE A 149 0.38 -10.63 5.81
C ILE A 149 -0.72 -9.71 6.39
N ALA A 150 -0.51 -8.39 6.39
CA ALA A 150 -1.52 -7.44 6.83
C ALA A 150 -2.80 -7.50 5.97
N LEU A 151 -2.67 -7.65 4.65
CA LEU A 151 -3.81 -7.91 3.75
C LEU A 151 -4.53 -9.21 4.13
N GLY A 152 -3.80 -10.30 4.35
CA GLY A 152 -4.38 -11.57 4.84
C GLY A 152 -5.14 -11.42 6.16
N LEU A 153 -4.66 -10.58 7.09
CA LEU A 153 -5.38 -10.26 8.32
C LEU A 153 -6.66 -9.48 8.07
N VAL A 154 -6.66 -8.52 7.14
CA VAL A 154 -7.88 -7.79 6.74
C VAL A 154 -8.89 -8.75 6.10
N VAL A 155 -8.43 -9.67 5.23
CA VAL A 155 -9.27 -10.74 4.66
C VAL A 155 -9.93 -11.56 5.77
N PHE A 156 -9.16 -12.01 6.77
CA PHE A 156 -9.69 -12.77 7.90
C PHE A 156 -10.76 -11.99 8.68
N ILE A 157 -10.43 -10.76 9.10
CA ILE A 157 -11.30 -9.95 9.95
C ILE A 157 -12.59 -9.62 9.19
N PHE A 158 -12.47 -9.20 7.93
CA PHE A 158 -13.62 -8.80 7.14
C PHE A 158 -14.53 -9.99 6.81
N ALA A 159 -13.97 -11.12 6.34
CA ALA A 159 -14.75 -12.32 6.08
C ALA A 159 -15.40 -12.90 7.34
N ARG A 160 -14.77 -12.74 8.51
CA ARG A 160 -15.36 -13.14 9.79
C ARG A 160 -16.57 -12.30 10.16
N GLU A 161 -16.50 -10.98 9.97
CA GLU A 161 -17.64 -10.09 10.24
C GLU A 161 -18.82 -10.37 9.31
N LEU A 162 -18.55 -10.77 8.07
CA LEU A 162 -19.59 -11.06 7.08
C LEU A 162 -20.20 -12.46 7.23
N PHE A 163 -19.37 -13.47 7.45
CA PHE A 163 -19.74 -14.89 7.24
C PHE A 163 -19.33 -15.81 8.40
N GLY A 164 -18.75 -15.26 9.46
CA GLY A 164 -18.31 -16.01 10.64
C GLY A 164 -16.94 -16.70 10.49
N ALA A 165 -16.51 -17.34 11.57
CA ALA A 165 -15.13 -17.78 11.74
C ALA A 165 -14.67 -18.87 10.74
N ARG A 166 -15.57 -19.77 10.33
CA ARG A 166 -15.22 -20.85 9.38
C ARG A 166 -14.92 -20.30 7.98
N ALA A 167 -15.78 -19.41 7.50
CA ALA A 167 -15.60 -18.75 6.21
C ALA A 167 -14.33 -17.88 6.21
N ALA A 168 -14.01 -17.22 7.33
CA ALA A 168 -12.78 -16.44 7.47
C ALA A 168 -11.52 -17.30 7.33
N VAL A 169 -11.47 -18.47 7.97
CA VAL A 169 -10.33 -19.40 7.82
C VAL A 169 -10.23 -19.90 6.38
N LEU A 170 -11.36 -20.26 5.75
CA LEU A 170 -11.37 -20.66 4.35
C LEU A 170 -10.87 -19.55 3.43
N ALA A 171 -11.31 -18.30 3.63
CA ALA A 171 -10.87 -17.15 2.85
C ALA A 171 -9.36 -16.92 2.96
N VAL A 172 -8.80 -17.00 4.18
CA VAL A 172 -7.35 -16.91 4.39
C VAL A 172 -6.60 -18.09 3.78
N ALA A 173 -7.17 -19.30 3.82
CA ALA A 173 -6.57 -20.46 3.19
C ALA A 173 -6.49 -20.28 1.67
N LEU A 174 -7.58 -19.84 1.04
CA LEU A 174 -7.60 -19.53 -0.40
C LEU A 174 -6.59 -18.42 -0.72
N TYR A 175 -6.59 -17.34 0.05
CA TYR A 175 -5.64 -16.22 -0.11
C TYR A 175 -4.18 -16.67 0.02
N SER A 176 -3.85 -17.45 1.04
CA SER A 176 -2.47 -17.87 1.35
C SER A 176 -1.92 -18.92 0.38
N LEU A 177 -2.81 -19.59 -0.35
CA LEU A 177 -2.47 -20.59 -1.38
C LEU A 177 -2.58 -20.03 -2.80
N GLU A 178 -3.04 -18.78 -2.95
CA GLU A 178 -3.24 -18.18 -4.26
C GLU A 178 -1.87 -17.80 -4.87
N PRO A 179 -1.52 -18.36 -6.04
CA PRO A 179 -0.18 -18.21 -6.62
C PRO A 179 0.17 -16.76 -6.99
N THR A 180 -0.80 -15.95 -7.40
CA THR A 180 -0.58 -14.54 -7.76
C THR A 180 -0.19 -13.74 -6.52
N VAL A 181 -0.90 -13.90 -5.40
CA VAL A 181 -0.57 -13.29 -4.10
C VAL A 181 0.81 -13.71 -3.63
N LEU A 182 1.16 -15.01 -3.72
CA LEU A 182 2.48 -15.48 -3.31
C LEU A 182 3.61 -15.00 -4.23
N ALA A 183 3.33 -14.80 -5.52
CA ALA A 183 4.30 -14.29 -6.48
C ALA A 183 4.52 -12.78 -6.31
N HIS A 184 3.45 -12.02 -6.20
CA HIS A 184 3.44 -10.56 -6.15
C HIS A 184 3.66 -10.01 -4.72
N GLY A 185 3.28 -10.74 -3.68
CA GLY A 185 3.34 -10.34 -2.25
C GLY A 185 4.73 -10.22 -1.64
N ARG A 186 5.76 -10.59 -2.39
CA ARG A 186 7.15 -10.57 -1.93
C ARG A 186 8.06 -9.66 -2.74
N VAL A 187 7.50 -8.91 -3.69
CA VAL A 187 8.23 -8.08 -4.66
C VAL A 187 7.95 -6.61 -4.34
N VAL A 188 8.94 -5.74 -4.51
CA VAL A 188 8.74 -4.29 -4.35
C VAL A 188 8.01 -3.73 -5.58
N GLN A 189 6.70 -3.58 -5.45
CA GLN A 189 5.78 -3.09 -6.48
C GLN A 189 4.49 -2.53 -5.86
N THR A 190 3.49 -2.17 -6.67
CA THR A 190 2.28 -1.47 -6.22
C THR A 190 1.03 -2.34 -6.05
N ASP A 191 0.98 -3.54 -6.62
CA ASP A 191 -0.29 -4.31 -6.70
C ASP A 191 -0.83 -4.80 -5.36
N ILE A 192 0.04 -5.35 -4.51
CA ILE A 192 -0.37 -5.83 -3.18
C ILE A 192 -0.69 -4.67 -2.23
N PRO A 193 0.11 -3.59 -2.17
CA PRO A 193 -0.31 -2.35 -1.53
C PRO A 193 -1.68 -1.86 -1.99
N ALA A 194 -1.97 -1.93 -3.29
CA ALA A 194 -3.26 -1.53 -3.85
C ALA A 194 -4.39 -2.46 -3.41
N ALA A 195 -4.20 -3.78 -3.47
CA ALA A 195 -5.16 -4.74 -2.94
C ALA A 195 -5.44 -4.51 -1.45
N PHE A 196 -4.40 -4.21 -0.67
CA PHE A 196 -4.51 -3.86 0.74
C PHE A 196 -5.33 -2.59 0.96
N GLY A 197 -4.95 -1.48 0.33
CA GLY A 197 -5.64 -0.21 0.47
C GLY A 197 -7.09 -0.28 0.00
N TYR A 198 -7.34 -0.97 -1.12
CA TYR A 198 -8.68 -1.15 -1.67
C TYR A 198 -9.57 -1.98 -0.76
N LEU A 199 -9.09 -3.13 -0.26
CA LEU A 199 -9.87 -3.94 0.68
C LEU A 199 -10.11 -3.18 1.99
N LEU A 200 -9.11 -2.46 2.48
CA LEU A 200 -9.22 -1.63 3.69
C LEU A 200 -10.26 -0.53 3.51
N LEU A 201 -10.32 0.12 2.34
CA LEU A 201 -11.34 1.10 1.99
C LEU A 201 -12.75 0.51 2.07
N PHE A 202 -12.99 -0.64 1.43
CA PHE A 202 -14.30 -1.29 1.46
C PHE A 202 -14.67 -1.84 2.83
N PHE A 203 -13.69 -2.32 3.60
CA PHE A 203 -13.92 -2.77 4.97
C PHE A 203 -14.29 -1.58 5.88
N ALA A 204 -13.57 -0.45 5.77
CA ALA A 204 -13.90 0.77 6.49
C ALA A 204 -15.28 1.31 6.07
N LEU A 205 -15.60 1.24 4.78
CA LEU A 205 -16.91 1.64 4.24
C LEU A 205 -18.03 0.76 4.79
N TYR A 206 -17.84 -0.56 4.81
CA TYR A 206 -18.76 -1.51 5.42
C TYR A 206 -19.04 -1.17 6.89
N ARG A 207 -17.99 -0.95 7.69
CA ARG A 207 -18.13 -0.57 9.10
C ARG A 207 -18.77 0.80 9.26
N TYR A 208 -18.43 1.79 8.44
CA TYR A 208 -19.08 3.10 8.46
C TYR A 208 -20.57 2.98 8.16
N ASN A 209 -20.94 2.20 7.15
CA ASN A 209 -22.34 1.99 6.76
C ASN A 209 -23.16 1.32 7.88
N ALA A 210 -22.58 0.35 8.57
CA ALA A 210 -23.24 -0.38 9.67
C ALA A 210 -23.55 0.51 10.88
N ALA A 211 -22.65 1.43 11.25
CA ALA A 211 -22.94 2.44 12.26
C ALA A 211 -22.15 3.74 12.00
N PRO A 212 -22.75 4.73 11.31
CA PRO A 212 -22.06 5.97 10.98
C PRO A 212 -21.66 6.74 12.24
N ALA A 213 -20.37 7.03 12.36
CA ALA A 213 -19.80 7.80 13.45
C ALA A 213 -18.56 8.57 12.97
N PRO A 214 -18.20 9.73 13.58
CA PRO A 214 -17.03 10.50 13.20
C PRO A 214 -15.74 9.67 13.20
N ARG A 215 -15.54 8.79 14.19
CA ARG A 215 -14.38 7.89 14.25
C ARG A 215 -14.32 6.93 13.05
N ARG A 216 -15.46 6.45 12.55
CA ARG A 216 -15.52 5.56 11.38
C ARG A 216 -15.36 6.33 10.08
N ALA A 217 -15.86 7.57 10.01
CA ALA A 217 -15.60 8.48 8.89
C ALA A 217 -14.09 8.82 8.80
N LEU A 218 -13.44 9.09 9.93
CA LEU A 218 -11.99 9.27 10.00
C LEU A 218 -11.25 8.01 9.50
N GLY A 219 -11.61 6.83 10.01
CA GLY A 219 -11.04 5.56 9.55
C GLY A 219 -11.26 5.29 8.06
N LEU A 220 -12.42 5.67 7.51
CA LEU A 220 -12.72 5.58 6.08
C LEU A 220 -11.84 6.53 5.25
N GLY A 221 -11.62 7.77 5.71
CA GLY A 221 -10.71 8.70 5.06
C GLY A 221 -9.26 8.26 5.10
N VAL A 222 -8.80 7.71 6.23
CA VAL A 222 -7.46 7.11 6.33
C VAL A 222 -7.31 5.94 5.36
N ALA A 223 -8.29 5.04 5.31
CA ALA A 223 -8.29 3.92 4.37
C ALA A 223 -8.27 4.39 2.90
N ALA A 224 -9.03 5.44 2.58
CA ALA A 224 -9.01 6.06 1.25
C ALA A 224 -7.65 6.66 0.90
N GLY A 225 -7.01 7.37 1.84
CA GLY A 225 -5.65 7.89 1.66
C GLY A 225 -4.62 6.80 1.42
N VAL A 226 -4.67 5.71 2.22
CA VAL A 226 -3.80 4.53 2.03
C VAL A 226 -4.02 3.89 0.66
N ALA A 227 -5.28 3.75 0.21
CA ALA A 227 -5.60 3.26 -1.13
C ALA A 227 -4.99 4.17 -2.21
N ILE A 228 -5.22 5.48 -2.16
CA ILE A 228 -4.70 6.43 -3.15
C ILE A 228 -3.17 6.42 -3.21
N LEU A 229 -2.50 6.33 -2.05
CA LEU A 229 -1.04 6.27 -1.97
C LEU A 229 -0.42 4.95 -2.42
N SER A 230 -1.22 3.92 -2.68
CA SER A 230 -0.71 2.61 -3.10
C SER A 230 -0.46 2.51 -4.61
N LYS A 231 -1.35 3.12 -5.42
CA LYS A 231 -1.32 3.11 -6.88
C LYS A 231 -2.28 4.17 -7.43
N TYR A 232 -1.93 4.87 -8.52
CA TYR A 232 -2.81 5.92 -9.07
C TYR A 232 -4.15 5.42 -9.59
N SER A 233 -4.27 4.15 -10.00
CA SER A 233 -5.58 3.56 -10.34
C SER A 233 -6.56 3.55 -9.15
N MET A 234 -6.05 3.64 -7.91
CA MET A 234 -6.87 3.75 -6.70
C MET A 234 -7.43 5.17 -6.47
N LEU A 235 -7.13 6.15 -7.35
CA LEU A 235 -7.89 7.39 -7.43
C LEU A 235 -9.39 7.14 -7.64
N LEU A 236 -9.77 5.95 -8.15
CA LEU A 236 -11.14 5.44 -8.20
C LEU A 236 -11.84 5.42 -6.82
N ALA A 237 -11.10 5.46 -5.71
CA ALA A 237 -11.67 5.65 -4.38
C ALA A 237 -12.55 6.91 -4.30
N ALA A 238 -12.15 8.01 -4.95
CA ALA A 238 -12.90 9.26 -4.95
C ALA A 238 -14.29 9.13 -5.61
N PRO A 239 -14.44 8.68 -6.87
CA PRO A 239 -15.75 8.49 -7.48
C PRO A 239 -16.59 7.41 -6.77
N VAL A 240 -15.99 6.35 -6.22
CA VAL A 240 -16.72 5.35 -5.42
C VAL A 240 -17.33 5.99 -4.16
N LEU A 241 -16.55 6.78 -3.42
CA LEU A 241 -17.02 7.49 -2.23
C LEU A 241 -18.05 8.58 -2.58
N ALA A 242 -17.89 9.27 -3.70
CA ALA A 242 -18.85 10.25 -4.20
C ALA A 242 -20.19 9.59 -4.55
N ALA A 243 -20.17 8.48 -5.31
CA ALA A 243 -21.36 7.71 -5.63
C ALA A 243 -22.05 7.19 -4.37
N TYR A 244 -21.29 6.68 -3.40
CA TYR A 244 -21.83 6.27 -2.11
C TYR A 244 -22.49 7.43 -1.34
N LEU A 245 -21.86 8.60 -1.30
CA LEU A 245 -22.43 9.80 -0.67
C LEU A 245 -23.73 10.23 -1.37
N LEU A 246 -23.78 10.19 -2.71
CA LEU A 246 -24.98 10.51 -3.48
C LEU A 246 -26.14 9.54 -3.14
N VAL A 247 -25.85 8.24 -3.03
CA VAL A 247 -26.84 7.23 -2.60
C VAL A 247 -27.33 7.54 -1.18
N LEU A 248 -26.45 7.91 -0.25
CA LEU A 248 -26.86 8.28 1.11
C LEU A 248 -27.71 9.56 1.12
N LEU A 249 -27.36 10.57 0.33
CA LEU A 249 -28.14 11.81 0.19
C LEU A 249 -29.54 11.54 -0.35
N TRP A 250 -29.65 10.65 -1.35
CA TRP A 250 -30.94 10.23 -1.91
C TRP A 250 -31.80 9.45 -0.92
N ARG A 251 -31.19 8.62 -0.06
CA ARG A 251 -31.89 7.87 1.01
C ARG A 251 -32.17 8.70 2.26
N THR A 252 -31.51 9.85 2.42
CA THR A 252 -31.59 10.68 3.63
C THR A 252 -33.02 11.03 4.03
N PRO A 253 -33.90 11.53 3.13
CA PRO A 253 -35.28 11.89 3.47
C PRO A 253 -36.10 10.75 4.08
N ARG A 254 -35.77 9.50 3.74
CA ARG A 254 -36.47 8.29 4.21
C ARG A 254 -35.85 7.68 5.47
N SER A 255 -34.63 8.09 5.84
CA SER A 255 -33.82 7.45 6.89
C SER A 255 -33.79 8.21 8.22
N GLY A 256 -34.42 9.38 8.31
CA GLY A 256 -34.37 10.26 9.48
C GLY A 256 -32.99 10.90 9.75
N ARG A 257 -31.98 10.64 8.92
CA ARG A 257 -30.64 11.24 9.06
C ARG A 257 -30.65 12.71 8.65
N LYS A 258 -29.80 13.52 9.29
CA LYS A 258 -29.59 14.93 8.90
C LYS A 258 -28.56 15.03 7.78
N ARG A 259 -28.89 15.72 6.68
CA ARG A 259 -27.94 16.00 5.57
C ARG A 259 -26.65 16.67 6.06
N SER A 260 -26.76 17.56 7.04
CA SER A 260 -25.60 18.24 7.65
C SER A 260 -24.60 17.26 8.27
N THR A 261 -25.05 16.13 8.83
CA THR A 261 -24.16 15.12 9.40
C THR A 261 -23.41 14.37 8.30
N LEU A 262 -24.07 14.09 7.17
CA LEU A 262 -23.42 13.48 6.01
C LEU A 262 -22.32 14.37 5.44
N PHE A 263 -22.58 15.66 5.26
CA PHE A 263 -21.56 16.61 4.78
C PHE A 263 -20.39 16.74 5.76
N LYS A 264 -20.64 16.76 7.08
CA LYS A 264 -19.56 16.74 8.10
C LYS A 264 -18.71 15.49 8.01
N HIS A 265 -19.32 14.31 7.86
CA HIS A 265 -18.58 13.06 7.70
C HIS A 265 -17.83 13.01 6.37
N ALA A 266 -18.41 13.49 5.27
CA ALA A 266 -17.74 13.59 3.98
C ALA A 266 -16.52 14.50 4.05
N ALA A 267 -16.65 15.68 4.68
CA ALA A 267 -15.52 16.57 4.93
C ALA A 267 -14.43 15.88 5.78
N LEU A 268 -14.81 15.14 6.82
CA LEU A 268 -13.86 14.40 7.65
C LEU A 268 -13.12 13.31 6.86
N VAL A 269 -13.83 12.58 5.99
CA VAL A 269 -13.23 11.58 5.08
C VAL A 269 -12.22 12.25 4.15
N THR A 270 -12.61 13.35 3.49
CA THR A 270 -11.74 14.09 2.57
C THR A 270 -10.51 14.66 3.28
N LEU A 271 -10.69 15.33 4.42
CA LEU A 271 -9.58 15.91 5.19
C LEU A 271 -8.61 14.83 5.69
N ALA A 272 -9.11 13.68 6.13
CA ALA A 272 -8.27 12.58 6.57
C ALA A 272 -7.50 11.93 5.41
N ALA A 273 -8.13 11.78 4.24
CA ALA A 273 -7.45 11.28 3.04
C ALA A 273 -6.34 12.26 2.59
N LEU A 274 -6.65 13.57 2.54
CA LEU A 274 -5.67 14.61 2.23
C LEU A 274 -4.52 14.64 3.24
N LEU A 275 -4.82 14.50 4.54
CA LEU A 275 -3.80 14.45 5.59
C LEU A 275 -2.87 13.25 5.38
N VAL A 276 -3.41 12.07 5.10
CA VAL A 276 -2.61 10.86 4.84
C VAL A 276 -1.74 11.03 3.61
N VAL A 277 -2.30 11.57 2.51
CA VAL A 277 -1.54 11.84 1.28
C VAL A 277 -0.41 12.82 1.57
N ASN A 278 -0.68 13.98 2.16
CA ASN A 278 0.34 14.98 2.44
C ASN A 278 1.40 14.47 3.43
N ALA A 279 1.01 13.72 4.46
CA ALA A 279 1.95 13.14 5.42
C ALA A 279 2.93 12.17 4.76
N ALA A 280 2.50 11.39 3.77
CA ALA A 280 3.37 10.47 3.03
C ALA A 280 4.41 11.20 2.17
N TYR A 281 4.16 12.45 1.79
CA TYR A 281 5.12 13.33 1.11
C TYR A 281 5.78 14.32 2.09
N PHE A 282 5.77 14.02 3.39
CA PHE A 282 6.36 14.86 4.44
C PHE A 282 5.84 16.32 4.46
N PHE A 283 4.60 16.54 4.00
CA PHE A 283 4.00 17.87 3.81
C PHE A 283 4.80 18.78 2.89
N GLN A 284 5.59 18.20 1.97
CA GLN A 284 6.36 18.97 1.02
C GLN A 284 5.51 19.34 -0.21
N HIS A 285 5.52 20.63 -0.52
CA HIS A 285 4.91 21.20 -1.71
C HIS A 285 5.98 22.01 -2.45
N ARG A 286 6.83 21.32 -3.21
CA ARG A 286 7.84 22.02 -4.02
C ARG A 286 7.15 22.88 -5.08
N PRO A 287 7.69 24.05 -5.45
CA PRO A 287 7.18 24.80 -6.58
C PRO A 287 7.31 23.97 -7.87
N LEU A 288 6.42 24.22 -8.82
CA LEU A 288 6.61 23.77 -10.19
C LEU A 288 7.85 24.45 -10.77
N VAL A 289 8.77 23.66 -11.30
CA VAL A 289 10.01 24.15 -11.90
C VAL A 289 9.92 24.14 -13.42
N GLU A 290 10.92 24.73 -14.08
CA GLU A 290 10.98 24.79 -15.54
C GLU A 290 10.92 23.40 -16.18
N ALA A 291 11.56 22.39 -15.56
CA ALA A 291 11.50 21.01 -16.04
C ALA A 291 10.06 20.45 -16.07
N ASP A 292 9.24 20.72 -15.04
CA ASP A 292 7.83 20.31 -15.04
C ASP A 292 7.07 21.02 -16.16
N ALA A 293 7.34 22.31 -16.37
CA ALA A 293 6.69 23.09 -17.42
C ALA A 293 7.05 22.61 -18.83
N GLN A 294 8.32 22.32 -19.08
CA GLN A 294 8.79 21.76 -20.34
C GLN A 294 8.19 20.37 -20.58
N TRP A 295 8.13 19.53 -19.55
CA TRP A 295 7.48 18.21 -19.64
C TRP A 295 5.97 18.36 -19.95
N ILE A 296 5.24 19.23 -19.24
CA ILE A 296 3.80 19.47 -19.50
C ILE A 296 3.58 19.96 -20.93
N GLN A 297 4.42 20.88 -21.43
CA GLN A 297 4.32 21.37 -22.81
C GLN A 297 4.53 20.26 -23.83
N LYS A 298 5.50 19.36 -23.58
CA LYS A 298 5.78 18.22 -24.46
C LYS A 298 4.68 17.15 -24.40
N ALA A 299 4.17 16.84 -23.20
CA ALA A 299 3.18 15.78 -22.98
C ALA A 299 1.75 16.21 -23.37
N PHE A 300 1.42 17.50 -23.23
CA PHE A 300 0.08 18.02 -23.49
C PHE A 300 0.11 19.22 -24.46
N PRO A 301 0.64 19.07 -25.69
CA PRO A 301 0.89 20.22 -26.57
C PRO A 301 -0.37 21.05 -26.87
N SER A 302 -1.54 20.42 -26.94
CA SER A 302 -2.81 21.11 -27.21
C SER A 302 -3.42 21.80 -25.98
N ASN A 303 -3.07 21.37 -24.76
CA ASN A 303 -3.74 21.77 -23.52
C ASN A 303 -2.77 22.19 -22.40
N ALA A 304 -1.50 22.46 -22.71
CA ALA A 304 -0.44 22.69 -21.74
C ALA A 304 -0.78 23.80 -20.73
N GLY A 305 -1.39 24.90 -21.17
CA GLY A 305 -1.81 25.99 -20.28
C GLY A 305 -2.88 25.58 -19.26
N ALA A 306 -3.85 24.77 -19.68
CA ALA A 306 -4.89 24.25 -18.80
C ALA A 306 -4.33 23.23 -17.80
N VAL A 307 -3.47 22.32 -18.26
CA VAL A 307 -2.77 21.34 -17.41
C VAL A 307 -1.87 22.04 -16.40
N MET A 308 -1.10 23.06 -16.82
CA MET A 308 -0.26 23.86 -15.94
C MET A 308 -1.08 24.59 -14.86
N THR A 309 -2.22 25.18 -15.25
CA THR A 309 -3.12 25.87 -14.31
C THR A 309 -3.71 24.88 -13.30
N ALA A 310 -4.16 23.72 -13.76
CA ALA A 310 -4.69 22.67 -12.91
C ALA A 310 -3.62 22.09 -11.97
N ALA A 311 -2.41 21.83 -12.48
CA ALA A 311 -1.29 21.35 -11.68
C ALA A 311 -0.93 22.37 -10.59
N SER A 312 -0.84 23.65 -10.95
CA SER A 312 -0.59 24.74 -9.99
C SER A 312 -1.67 24.82 -8.91
N ALA A 313 -2.95 24.76 -9.31
CA ALA A 313 -4.08 24.85 -8.38
C ALA A 313 -4.16 23.64 -7.43
N LEU A 314 -3.96 22.42 -7.95
CA LEU A 314 -3.99 21.20 -7.15
C LEU A 314 -2.80 21.10 -6.20
N SER A 315 -1.64 21.65 -6.59
CA SER A 315 -0.42 21.62 -5.78
C SER A 315 -0.50 22.47 -4.50
N TYR A 316 -1.54 23.30 -4.34
CA TYR A 316 -1.84 23.95 -3.06
C TYR A 316 -2.42 23.00 -2.01
N LEU A 317 -3.11 21.94 -2.44
CA LEU A 317 -3.81 21.00 -1.54
C LEU A 317 -3.14 19.62 -1.49
N LEU A 318 -2.45 19.26 -2.56
CA LEU A 318 -1.76 17.99 -2.74
C LEU A 318 -0.29 18.25 -3.00
N PRO A 319 0.60 17.30 -2.65
CA PRO A 319 2.02 17.41 -2.97
C PRO A 319 2.22 17.54 -4.49
N THR A 320 3.11 18.43 -4.93
CA THR A 320 3.35 18.70 -6.35
C THR A 320 3.73 17.43 -7.13
N ASP A 321 4.60 16.58 -6.56
CA ASP A 321 5.01 15.33 -7.19
C ASP A 321 3.86 14.30 -7.27
N PHE A 322 2.91 14.35 -6.34
CA PHE A 322 1.68 13.57 -6.47
C PHE A 322 0.89 14.02 -7.69
N VAL A 323 0.70 15.34 -7.85
CA VAL A 323 -0.07 15.94 -8.93
C VAL A 323 0.58 15.69 -10.29
N ILE A 324 1.90 15.88 -10.41
CA ILE A 324 2.65 15.60 -11.63
C ILE A 324 2.56 14.11 -11.99
N GLY A 325 2.68 13.20 -11.02
CA GLY A 325 2.50 11.77 -11.27
C GLY A 325 1.10 11.39 -11.76
N VAL A 326 0.04 12.08 -11.29
CA VAL A 326 -1.32 11.90 -11.84
C VAL A 326 -1.37 12.31 -13.31
N PHE A 327 -0.82 13.48 -13.66
CA PHE A 327 -0.79 13.92 -15.06
C PHE A 327 0.09 13.01 -15.91
N PHE A 328 1.18 12.48 -15.37
CA PHE A 328 2.01 11.51 -16.05
C PHE A 328 1.18 10.27 -16.44
N GLN A 329 0.39 9.73 -15.52
CA GLN A 329 -0.46 8.57 -15.83
C GLN A 329 -1.53 8.88 -16.87
N ILE A 330 -2.12 10.09 -16.85
CA ILE A 330 -3.10 10.52 -17.87
C ILE A 330 -2.44 10.57 -19.26
N TRP A 331 -1.26 11.18 -19.36
CA TRP A 331 -0.50 11.22 -20.61
C TRP A 331 -0.11 9.82 -21.07
N HIS A 332 0.47 9.02 -20.17
CA HIS A 332 0.94 7.67 -20.48
C HIS A 332 -0.18 6.75 -20.97
N ASN A 333 -1.36 6.82 -20.35
CA ASN A 333 -2.54 6.07 -20.82
C ASN A 333 -3.02 6.53 -22.20
N GLY A 334 -2.81 7.79 -22.56
CA GLY A 334 -3.16 8.34 -23.88
C GLY A 334 -2.21 7.90 -24.98
N GLU A 335 -0.90 7.90 -24.71
CA GLU A 335 0.11 7.42 -25.68
C GLU A 335 0.12 5.90 -25.82
N GLY A 336 -0.17 5.21 -24.73
CA GLY A 336 -0.10 3.76 -24.65
C GLY A 336 1.34 3.23 -24.53
N HIS A 337 1.44 1.91 -24.42
CA HIS A 337 2.69 1.19 -24.34
C HIS A 337 2.51 -0.23 -24.89
N SER A 338 3.61 -0.87 -25.28
CA SER A 338 3.54 -2.23 -25.80
C SER A 338 2.96 -3.19 -24.76
N ALA A 339 1.87 -3.85 -25.15
CA ALA A 339 1.16 -4.83 -24.35
C ALA A 339 0.91 -6.10 -25.16
N GLY A 340 0.92 -7.23 -24.46
CA GLY A 340 0.63 -8.56 -25.01
C GLY A 340 -0.54 -9.21 -24.29
N LEU A 341 -1.45 -9.84 -25.03
CA LEU A 341 -2.57 -10.61 -24.48
C LEU A 341 -2.89 -11.80 -25.39
N LEU A 342 -2.76 -13.03 -24.88
CA LEU A 342 -3.11 -14.26 -25.60
C LEU A 342 -2.49 -14.35 -27.01
N GLY A 343 -1.23 -13.90 -27.16
CA GLY A 343 -0.51 -13.88 -28.44
C GLY A 343 -0.80 -12.66 -29.33
N MET A 344 -1.71 -11.78 -28.92
CA MET A 344 -1.95 -10.49 -29.57
C MET A 344 -0.99 -9.42 -29.04
N TYR A 345 -0.65 -8.45 -29.88
CA TYR A 345 0.19 -7.30 -29.53
C TYR A 345 -0.57 -6.01 -29.83
N SER A 346 -0.57 -5.07 -28.89
CA SER A 346 -1.20 -3.76 -29.04
C SER A 346 -0.41 -2.72 -28.26
N ASN A 347 -0.32 -1.50 -28.80
CA ASN A 347 0.24 -0.36 -28.05
C ASN A 347 -0.84 0.39 -27.24
N THR A 348 -2.12 0.11 -27.48
CA THR A 348 -3.25 0.74 -26.76
C THR A 348 -4.04 -0.26 -25.92
N GLY A 349 -3.61 -1.52 -25.89
CA GLY A 349 -4.26 -2.58 -25.14
C GLY A 349 -5.61 -3.03 -25.71
N TRP A 350 -6.46 -3.61 -24.85
CA TRP A 350 -7.82 -4.08 -25.14
C TRP A 350 -8.74 -3.67 -24.00
N TRP A 351 -9.91 -3.08 -24.29
CA TRP A 351 -10.86 -2.59 -23.28
C TRP A 351 -11.32 -3.65 -22.27
N TYR A 352 -11.28 -4.94 -22.63
CA TYR A 352 -11.65 -6.04 -21.73
C TYR A 352 -10.48 -6.56 -20.86
N TYR A 353 -9.27 -6.03 -21.08
CA TYR A 353 -8.05 -6.37 -20.34
C TYR A 353 -7.46 -5.17 -19.60
N PHE A 354 -7.51 -3.98 -20.22
CA PHE A 354 -7.26 -2.67 -19.64
C PHE A 354 -8.57 -1.85 -19.68
N PRO A 355 -9.48 -2.06 -18.72
CA PRO A 355 -10.81 -1.46 -18.71
C PRO A 355 -10.85 0.03 -18.36
#